data_AF-A0A8D8GRU4-F1
#
_entry.id   AF-A0A8D8GRU4-F1
#
_cell.length_a   1.000
_cell.length_b   1.000
_cell.length_c   1.000
_cell.angle_alpha   90.00
_cell.angle_beta   90.00
_cell.angle_gamma   90.00
#
_symmetry.space_group_name_H-M   'P 1'
#
loop_
_entity.id
_entity.type
_entity.pdbx_description
1 polymer ?
#
loop_
_entity_poly.entity_id
_entity_poly.type
_entity_poly.pdbx_seq_one_letter_code
_entity_poly.pdbx_strand_id
1 'polypeptide(L)'
;IKRILIKDFNHFPNRGVYFNERDDPLSAHLFSLEGRKWRDLRAKISPTFSSGRIRMTFPAVLEVAQRFCTYLEQSCVGKDAAEIRDAMARFTTDVIGSCAFGIECNSFEEP
;
A
#
# COMPACT_ATOMS: atom_id res chain seq x y z
N ILE A 1 5.59 18.05 -16.94
CA ILE A 1 5.49 17.29 -15.67
C ILE A 1 6.01 18.09 -14.46
N LYS A 2 7.33 18.35 -14.30
CA LYS A 2 7.87 19.07 -13.12
C LYS A 2 7.24 20.45 -12.86
N ARG A 3 6.89 21.18 -13.92
CA ARG A 3 6.20 22.48 -13.81
C ARG A 3 4.85 22.33 -13.10
N ILE A 4 4.06 21.32 -13.45
CA ILE A 4 2.73 21.08 -12.90
C ILE A 4 2.80 20.46 -11.50
N LEU A 5 3.59 19.40 -11.32
CA LEU A 5 3.60 18.62 -10.07
C LEU A 5 4.46 19.21 -8.94
N ILE A 6 5.35 20.16 -9.26
CA ILE A 6 6.33 20.71 -8.30
C ILE A 6 6.27 22.24 -8.28
N LYS A 7 6.65 22.91 -9.38
CA LYS A 7 6.80 24.37 -9.39
C LYS A 7 5.47 25.09 -9.17
N ASP A 8 4.45 24.68 -9.92
CA ASP A 8 3.14 25.31 -9.97
C ASP A 8 2.08 24.44 -9.30
N PHE A 9 2.47 23.51 -8.41
CA PHE A 9 1.57 22.55 -7.76
C PHE A 9 0.36 23.21 -7.09
N ASN A 10 0.56 24.39 -6.51
CA ASN A 10 -0.51 25.14 -5.84
C ASN A 10 -1.67 25.52 -6.78
N HIS A 11 -1.43 25.58 -8.10
CA HIS A 11 -2.46 25.78 -9.11
C HIS A 11 -3.12 24.48 -9.58
N PHE A 12 -2.49 23.33 -9.34
CA PHE A 12 -2.94 22.00 -9.75
C PHE A 12 -2.97 20.99 -8.58
N PRO A 13 -3.58 21.32 -7.41
CA PRO A 13 -3.58 20.40 -6.26
C PRO A 13 -4.58 19.24 -6.42
N ASN A 14 -5.61 19.46 -7.23
CA ASN A 14 -6.74 18.57 -7.42
C ASN A 14 -6.49 17.62 -8.59
N ARG A 15 -7.01 16.40 -8.49
CA ARG A 15 -6.72 15.30 -9.42
C ARG A 15 -7.92 14.93 -10.29
N GLY A 16 -9.12 15.45 -10.01
CA GLY A 16 -10.31 15.24 -10.82
C GLY A 16 -10.92 13.85 -10.71
N VAL A 17 -10.55 13.10 -9.65
CA VAL A 17 -11.15 11.80 -9.35
C VAL A 17 -12.44 12.03 -8.57
N TYR A 18 -13.55 11.48 -9.05
CA TYR A 18 -14.83 11.57 -8.36
C TYR A 18 -14.79 10.83 -7.02
N PHE A 19 -15.40 11.42 -5.99
CA PHE A 19 -15.68 10.77 -4.71
C PHE A 19 -17.03 11.24 -4.15
N ASN A 20 -17.69 10.37 -3.40
CA ASN A 20 -18.93 10.64 -2.68
C ASN A 20 -18.81 10.21 -1.22
N GLU A 21 -18.34 11.11 -0.37
CA GLU A 21 -18.15 10.85 1.07
C GLU A 21 -19.44 10.49 1.81
N ARG A 22 -20.61 10.87 1.29
CA ARG A 22 -21.91 10.63 1.95
C ARG A 22 -22.38 9.20 1.76
N ASP A 23 -22.42 8.73 0.51
CA ASP A 23 -23.00 7.43 0.17
C ASP A 23 -21.91 6.35 -0.02
N ASP A 24 -20.65 6.75 -0.29
CA ASP A 24 -19.48 5.88 -0.36
C ASP A 24 -18.29 6.51 0.40
N PRO A 25 -18.24 6.38 1.74
CA PRO A 25 -17.16 6.95 2.55
C PRO A 25 -15.75 6.48 2.14
N LEU A 26 -15.62 5.30 1.55
CA LEU A 26 -14.32 4.78 1.12
C LEU A 26 -13.80 5.49 -0.13
N SER A 27 -14.67 5.99 -1.00
CA SER A 27 -14.27 6.82 -2.14
C SER A 27 -13.52 8.10 -1.73
N ALA A 28 -13.76 8.60 -0.53
CA ALA A 28 -13.14 9.81 0.03
C ALA A 28 -11.73 9.53 0.64
N HIS A 29 -10.89 8.79 -0.05
CA HIS A 29 -9.51 8.49 0.37
C HIS A 29 -8.50 9.57 -0.06
N LEU A 30 -7.27 9.49 0.44
CA LEU A 30 -6.19 10.48 0.21
C LEU A 30 -5.89 10.78 -1.27
N PHE A 31 -6.19 9.85 -2.18
CA PHE A 31 -5.90 10.03 -3.60
C PHE A 31 -7.03 10.73 -4.37
N SER A 32 -8.25 10.75 -3.81
CA SER A 32 -9.45 11.32 -4.43
C SER A 32 -9.90 12.62 -3.76
N LEU A 33 -9.68 12.76 -2.45
CA LEU A 33 -9.99 14.00 -1.74
C LEU A 33 -9.27 15.19 -2.35
N GLU A 34 -9.91 16.35 -2.24
CA GLU A 34 -9.42 17.62 -2.79
C GLU A 34 -9.37 18.75 -1.75
N GLY A 35 -8.69 19.83 -2.10
CA GLY A 35 -8.64 21.05 -1.30
C GLY A 35 -8.11 20.87 0.13
N ARG A 36 -8.80 21.48 1.10
CA ARG A 36 -8.36 21.49 2.50
C ARG A 36 -8.42 20.11 3.16
N LYS A 37 -9.47 19.32 2.89
CA LYS A 37 -9.62 17.97 3.45
C LYS A 37 -8.44 17.07 3.06
N TRP A 38 -8.05 17.11 1.78
CA TRP A 38 -6.86 16.42 1.29
C TRP A 38 -5.59 16.87 2.02
N ARG A 39 -5.39 18.19 2.15
CA ARG A 39 -4.20 18.76 2.79
C ARG A 39 -4.07 18.32 4.24
N ASP A 40 -5.18 18.37 4.99
CA ASP A 40 -5.22 17.99 6.40
C ASP A 40 -4.97 16.49 6.57
N LEU A 41 -5.57 15.65 5.73
CA LEU A 41 -5.33 14.20 5.73
C LEU A 41 -3.88 13.86 5.36
N ARG A 42 -3.34 14.51 4.32
CA ARG A 42 -1.95 14.33 3.88
C ARG A 42 -0.97 14.70 4.99
N ALA A 43 -1.20 15.81 5.70
CA ALA A 43 -0.36 16.23 6.82
C ALA A 43 -0.36 15.19 7.95
N LYS A 44 -1.50 14.56 8.24
CA LYS A 44 -1.61 13.51 9.27
C LYS A 44 -0.92 12.20 8.88
N ILE A 45 -1.00 11.81 7.60
CA ILE A 45 -0.43 10.54 7.12
C ILE A 45 1.07 10.65 6.83
N SER A 46 1.56 11.81 6.36
CA SER A 46 2.97 11.95 5.94
C SER A 46 4.03 11.46 6.96
N PRO A 47 3.88 11.67 8.29
CA PRO A 47 4.87 11.23 9.27
C PRO A 47 5.07 9.72 9.35
N THR A 48 4.07 8.90 8.96
CA THR A 48 4.19 7.43 8.97
C THR A 48 5.18 6.93 7.92
N PHE A 49 5.46 7.73 6.89
CA PHE A 49 6.42 7.44 5.83
C PHE A 49 7.79 8.10 6.05
N SER A 50 8.09 8.53 7.28
CA SER A 50 9.44 8.98 7.63
C SER A 50 10.42 7.80 7.63
N SER A 51 11.71 8.07 7.40
CA SER A 51 12.75 7.04 7.39
C SER A 51 12.79 6.23 8.69
N GLY A 52 12.59 6.88 9.84
CA GLY A 52 12.52 6.22 11.14
C GLY A 52 11.34 5.25 11.23
N ARG A 53 10.14 5.67 10.81
CA ARG A 53 8.95 4.80 10.82
C ARG A 53 9.07 3.63 9.84
N ILE A 54 9.56 3.87 8.62
CA ILE A 54 9.82 2.81 7.64
C ILE A 54 10.85 1.79 8.17
N ARG A 55 11.89 2.25 8.88
CA ARG A 55 12.85 1.34 9.51
C ARG A 55 12.18 0.48 10.59
N MET A 56 11.22 1.03 11.34
CA MET A 56 10.47 0.26 12.34
C MET A 56 9.54 -0.79 11.74
N THR A 57 9.03 -0.59 10.51
CA THR A 57 8.19 -1.59 9.82
C THR A 57 9.00 -2.68 9.11
N PHE A 58 10.30 -2.47 8.90
CA PHE A 58 11.16 -3.41 8.17
C PHE A 58 11.13 -4.86 8.72
N PRO A 59 11.15 -5.12 10.04
CA PRO A 59 11.07 -6.48 10.57
C PRO A 59 9.81 -7.22 10.13
N ALA A 60 8.65 -6.55 10.11
CA ALA A 60 7.40 -7.12 9.63
C ALA A 60 7.45 -7.49 8.14
N VAL A 61 8.07 -6.64 7.31
CA VAL A 61 8.30 -6.95 5.90
C VAL A 61 9.19 -8.19 5.73
N LEU A 62 10.24 -8.31 6.54
CA LEU A 62 11.18 -9.43 6.48
C LEU A 62 10.52 -10.76 6.86
N GLU A 63 9.66 -10.73 7.88
CA GLU A 63 8.88 -11.90 8.30
C GLU A 63 7.96 -12.41 7.18
N VAL A 64 7.19 -11.50 6.57
CA VAL A 64 6.32 -11.84 5.44
C VAL A 64 7.15 -12.34 4.25
N ALA A 65 8.33 -11.77 4.01
CA ALA A 65 9.23 -12.22 2.95
C ALA A 65 9.79 -13.63 3.18
N GLN A 66 10.10 -14.01 4.43
CA GLN A 66 10.51 -15.37 4.76
C GLN A 66 9.39 -16.38 4.49
N ARG A 67 8.16 -16.07 4.91
CA ARG A 67 6.98 -16.88 4.61
C ARG A 67 6.74 -17.02 3.11
N PHE A 68 6.93 -15.93 2.37
CA PHE A 68 6.84 -15.93 0.91
C PHE A 68 7.87 -16.85 0.25
N CYS A 69 9.12 -16.86 0.70
CA CYS A 69 10.14 -17.78 0.21
C CYS A 69 9.72 -19.24 0.43
N THR A 70 9.29 -19.58 1.64
CA THR A 70 8.79 -20.94 1.97
C THR A 70 7.60 -21.32 1.08
N TYR A 71 6.66 -20.41 0.87
CA TYR A 71 5.52 -20.62 -0.02
C TYR A 71 5.96 -20.90 -1.47
N LEU A 72 6.94 -20.15 -1.99
CA LEU A 72 7.46 -20.36 -3.34
C LEU A 72 8.20 -21.70 -3.46
N GLU A 73 9.04 -22.04 -2.49
CA GLU A 73 9.75 -23.32 -2.45
C GLU A 73 8.76 -24.47 -2.54
N GLN A 74 7.69 -24.45 -1.74
CA GLN A 74 6.65 -25.49 -1.76
C GLN A 74 5.83 -25.48 -3.06
N SER A 75 5.44 -24.29 -3.53
CA SER A 75 4.54 -24.14 -4.68
C SER A 75 5.19 -24.50 -6.02
N CYS A 76 6.52 -24.45 -6.09
CA CYS A 76 7.31 -24.73 -7.30
C CYS A 76 7.83 -26.17 -7.38
N VAL A 77 7.66 -27.00 -6.34
CA VAL A 77 8.12 -28.39 -6.36
C VAL A 77 7.47 -29.14 -7.53
N GLY A 78 8.31 -29.65 -8.43
CA GLY A 78 7.88 -30.45 -9.59
C GLY A 78 7.14 -29.66 -10.67
N LYS A 79 7.22 -28.32 -10.67
CA LYS A 79 6.63 -27.46 -11.70
C LYS A 79 7.70 -26.71 -12.48
N ASP A 80 7.51 -26.60 -13.79
CA ASP A 80 8.37 -25.84 -14.68
C ASP A 80 8.09 -24.32 -14.63
N ALA A 81 6.94 -23.91 -14.08
CA ALA A 81 6.50 -22.52 -14.00
C ALA A 81 5.67 -22.25 -12.73
N ALA A 82 5.73 -21.00 -12.26
CA ALA A 82 5.00 -20.51 -11.11
C ALA A 82 4.16 -19.27 -11.47
N GLU A 83 2.95 -19.18 -10.91
CA GLU A 83 2.05 -18.02 -11.06
C GLU A 83 2.51 -16.85 -10.18
N ILE A 84 3.58 -16.17 -10.60
CA ILE A 84 4.22 -15.10 -9.83
C ILE A 84 3.30 -13.90 -9.58
N ARG A 85 2.35 -13.62 -10.48
CA ARG A 85 1.42 -12.50 -10.32
C ARG A 85 0.57 -12.65 -9.06
N ASP A 86 0.00 -13.83 -8.85
CA ASP A 86 -0.83 -14.12 -7.67
C ASP A 86 0.01 -14.17 -6.40
N ALA A 87 1.18 -14.82 -6.49
CA ALA A 87 2.15 -14.91 -5.39
C ALA A 87 2.57 -13.51 -4.89
N MET A 88 2.89 -12.60 -5.80
CA MET A 88 3.26 -11.22 -5.46
C MET A 88 2.08 -10.41 -4.92
N ALA A 89 0.87 -10.63 -5.44
CA ALA A 89 -0.32 -9.98 -4.90
C ALA A 89 -0.52 -10.32 -3.42
N ARG A 90 -0.48 -11.62 -3.08
CA ARG A 90 -0.55 -12.11 -1.69
C ARG A 90 0.56 -11.53 -0.81
N PHE A 91 1.80 -11.52 -1.29
CA PHE A 91 2.92 -10.92 -0.57
C PHE A 91 2.70 -9.44 -0.27
N THR A 92 2.27 -8.65 -1.26
CA THR A 92 2.01 -7.23 -1.03
C THR A 92 0.84 -6.98 -0.08
N THR A 93 -0.19 -7.82 -0.12
CA THR A 93 -1.34 -7.74 0.80
C THR A 93 -0.90 -8.03 2.23
N ASP A 94 -0.17 -9.11 2.48
CA ASP A 94 0.31 -9.46 3.83
C ASP A 94 1.28 -8.40 4.37
N VAL A 95 2.17 -7.86 3.53
CA VAL A 95 3.07 -6.76 3.93
C VAL A 95 2.27 -5.53 4.36
N ILE A 96 1.25 -5.14 3.60
CA ILE A 96 0.40 -3.99 3.94
C ILE A 96 -0.42 -4.28 5.20
N GLY A 97 -1.01 -5.48 5.30
CA GLY A 97 -1.77 -5.95 6.47
C GLY A 97 -0.96 -5.84 7.76
N SER A 98 0.27 -6.38 7.73
CA SER A 98 1.16 -6.39 8.88
C SER A 98 1.70 -4.99 9.20
N CYS A 99 2.22 -4.26 8.20
CA CYS A 99 2.86 -2.96 8.44
C CYS A 99 1.87 -1.83 8.78
N ALA A 100 0.71 -1.79 8.12
CA ALA A 100 -0.25 -0.70 8.28
C ALA A 100 -1.28 -0.97 9.38
N PHE A 101 -1.65 -2.24 9.60
CA PHE A 101 -2.73 -2.61 10.52
C PHE A 101 -2.31 -3.52 11.66
N GLY A 102 -1.09 -4.09 11.62
CA GLY A 102 -0.65 -5.08 12.62
C GLY A 102 -1.43 -6.38 12.53
N ILE A 103 -1.95 -6.73 11.35
CA ILE A 103 -2.76 -7.92 11.11
C ILE A 103 -1.92 -8.94 10.34
N GLU A 104 -1.97 -10.19 10.80
CA GLU A 104 -1.46 -11.34 10.06
C GLU A 104 -2.57 -11.86 9.13
N CYS A 105 -2.47 -11.55 7.84
CA CYS A 105 -3.47 -11.93 6.85
C CYS A 105 -3.36 -13.40 6.42
N ASN A 106 -2.16 -14.01 6.53
CA ASN A 106 -1.91 -15.42 6.21
C ASN A 106 -2.32 -15.83 4.77
N SER A 107 -2.28 -14.89 3.81
CA SER A 107 -2.83 -15.08 2.46
C SER A 107 -2.11 -16.15 1.63
N PHE A 108 -0.99 -16.68 2.12
CA PHE A 108 -0.27 -17.80 1.49
C PHE A 108 -0.89 -19.17 1.81
N GLU A 109 -1.50 -19.32 2.98
CA GLU A 109 -2.11 -20.56 3.47
C GLU A 109 -3.64 -20.51 3.35
N GLU A 110 -4.23 -19.34 3.61
CA GLU A 110 -5.67 -19.07 3.53
C GLU A 110 -5.93 -17.92 2.54
N PRO A 111 -6.07 -18.22 1.23
CA PRO A 111 -6.28 -17.23 0.17
C PRO A 111 -7.59 -16.44 0.27
#